data_AF-A0A1X1KL18-F1
#
_entry.id   AF-A0A1X1KL18-F1
#
_cell.length_a   1.000
_cell.length_b   1.000
_cell.length_c   1.000
_cell.angle_alpha   90.00
_cell.angle_beta   90.00
_cell.angle_gamma   90.00
#
_symmetry.space_group_name_H-M   'P 1'
#
loop_
_entity.id
_entity.type
_entity.pdbx_description
1 polymer ?
#
loop_
_entity_poly.entity_id
_entity_poly.type
_entity_poly.pdbx_seq_one_letter_code
_entity_poly.pdbx_strand_id
1 'polypeptide(L)'
;MAELSRKKEIFLANYLMTGNVKKASEMSDITRKTAYNYLNDATFKRIYRERRSEQFKEATTLLQNASVEAVNVLREIMLDRNISPYARQQSAQTILNMAYKSVETVEVMEQIEILEARLPE
;
A
#
# COMPACT_ATOMS: atom_id res chain seq x y z
N MET A 1 2.21 3.67 -23.01
CA MET A 1 2.68 3.73 -21.61
C MET A 1 3.77 4.78 -21.55
N ALA A 2 3.67 5.79 -20.69
CA ALA A 2 4.69 6.84 -20.61
C ALA A 2 6.01 6.22 -20.13
N GLU A 3 7.00 6.17 -21.01
CA GLU A 3 8.30 5.55 -20.74
C GLU A 3 9.21 6.55 -20.02
N LEU A 4 9.87 6.10 -18.96
CA LEU A 4 10.82 6.95 -18.23
C LEU A 4 12.07 7.13 -19.09
N SER A 5 12.72 8.28 -18.97
CA SER A 5 14.05 8.42 -19.57
C SER A 5 15.03 7.44 -18.92
N ARG A 6 16.03 6.99 -19.67
CA ARG A 6 17.05 6.05 -19.17
C ARG A 6 17.68 6.47 -17.84
N LYS A 7 17.92 7.78 -17.63
CA LYS A 7 18.43 8.30 -16.34
C LYS A 7 17.42 8.15 -15.21
N LYS A 8 16.12 8.38 -15.46
CA LYS A 8 15.05 8.15 -14.49
C LYS A 8 14.93 6.66 -14.15
N GLU A 9 15.05 5.76 -15.13
CA GLU A 9 14.99 4.31 -14.90
C GLU A 9 16.14 3.79 -14.03
N ILE A 10 17.38 4.21 -14.31
CA ILE A 10 18.55 3.85 -13.49
C ILE A 10 18.35 4.32 -12.04
N PHE A 11 17.90 5.57 -11.85
CA PHE A 11 17.59 6.08 -10.53
C PHE A 11 16.48 5.31 -9.83
N LEU A 12 15.40 4.97 -10.55
CA LEU A 12 14.30 4.18 -10.03
C LEU A 12 14.78 2.82 -9.51
N ALA A 13 15.58 2.08 -10.28
CA ALA A 13 16.11 0.78 -9.87
C ALA A 13 16.99 0.89 -8.62
N ASN A 14 17.92 1.85 -8.60
CA ASN A 14 18.78 2.09 -7.43
C ASN A 14 17.99 2.55 -6.20
N TYR A 15 16.92 3.32 -6.39
CA TYR A 15 16.06 3.77 -5.30
C TYR A 15 15.19 2.64 -4.75
N LEU A 16 14.62 1.78 -5.60
CA LEU A 16 13.89 0.58 -5.18
C LEU A 16 14.76 -0.36 -4.34
N MET A 17 16.03 -0.50 -4.71
CA MET A 17 16.98 -1.36 -3.98
C MET A 17 17.41 -0.76 -2.64
N THR A 18 17.65 0.56 -2.58
CA THR A 18 18.29 1.19 -1.40
C THR A 18 17.31 1.89 -0.46
N GLY A 19 16.14 2.29 -0.94
CA GLY A 19 15.19 3.13 -0.21
C GLY A 19 15.73 4.50 0.19
N ASN A 20 16.92 4.89 -0.29
CA ASN A 20 17.65 6.05 0.20
C ASN A 20 18.02 6.98 -0.96
N VAL A 21 17.47 8.20 -0.95
CA VAL A 21 17.64 9.17 -2.03
C VAL A 21 19.12 9.54 -2.25
N LYS A 22 19.90 9.71 -1.17
CA LYS A 22 21.34 10.01 -1.26
C LYS A 22 22.07 8.89 -2.00
N LYS A 23 21.94 7.66 -1.49
CA LYS A 23 22.66 6.50 -2.03
C LYS A 23 22.23 6.19 -3.47
N ALA A 24 20.94 6.26 -3.75
CA ALA A 24 20.42 6.08 -5.10
C ALA A 24 20.92 7.16 -6.07
N SER A 25 21.03 8.41 -5.63
CA SER A 25 21.56 9.50 -6.48
C SER A 25 23.03 9.26 -6.85
N GLU A 26 23.84 8.86 -5.87
CA GLU A 26 25.27 8.54 -6.06
C GLU A 26 25.45 7.36 -7.03
N MET A 27 24.67 6.28 -6.86
CA MET A 27 24.71 5.11 -7.73
C MET A 27 24.18 5.36 -9.15
N SER A 28 23.42 6.44 -9.35
CA SER A 28 22.80 6.78 -10.63
C SER A 28 23.50 7.93 -11.35
N ASP A 29 24.60 8.44 -10.79
CA ASP A 29 25.36 9.58 -11.30
C ASP A 29 24.47 10.83 -11.54
N ILE A 30 23.62 11.14 -10.56
CA ILE A 30 22.79 12.36 -10.57
C ILE A 30 22.93 13.15 -9.27
N THR A 31 22.63 14.45 -9.33
CA THR A 31 22.57 15.28 -8.14
C THR A 31 21.31 14.96 -7.32
N ARG A 32 21.38 15.12 -5.99
CA ARG A 32 20.19 14.96 -5.13
C ARG A 32 19.03 15.86 -5.52
N LYS A 33 19.32 17.09 -6.00
CA LYS A 33 18.29 18.01 -6.51
C LYS A 33 17.51 17.37 -7.66
N THR A 34 18.22 16.74 -8.60
CA THR A 34 17.60 16.03 -9.73
C THR A 34 16.77 14.83 -9.24
N ALA A 35 17.29 14.06 -8.28
CA ALA A 35 16.56 12.95 -7.66
C ALA A 35 15.25 13.42 -7.01
N TYR A 36 15.26 14.50 -6.24
CA TYR A 36 14.04 15.07 -5.66
C TYR A 36 13.06 15.59 -6.72
N ASN A 37 13.56 16.15 -7.82
CA ASN A 37 12.69 16.52 -8.95
C ASN A 37 12.00 15.30 -9.56
N TYR A 38 12.72 14.18 -9.73
CA TYR A 38 12.12 12.92 -10.17
C TYR A 38 11.11 12.40 -9.15
N LEU A 39 11.41 12.46 -7.87
CA LEU A 39 10.47 12.02 -6.83
C LEU A 39 9.23 12.90 -6.71
N ASN A 40 9.24 14.12 -7.27
CA ASN A 40 8.07 15.01 -7.31
C ASN A 40 7.23 14.83 -8.58
N ASP A 41 7.78 14.23 -9.63
CA ASP A 41 7.13 13.94 -10.91
C ASP A 41 6.05 12.86 -10.75
N ALA A 42 4.83 13.15 -11.19
CA ALA A 42 3.67 12.26 -11.01
C ALA A 42 3.86 10.90 -11.70
N THR A 43 4.40 10.91 -12.92
CA THR A 43 4.67 9.69 -13.69
C THR A 43 5.71 8.81 -13.00
N PHE A 44 6.80 9.39 -12.49
CA PHE A 44 7.81 8.67 -11.74
C PHE A 44 7.24 8.09 -10.44
N LYS A 45 6.46 8.87 -9.68
CA LYS A 45 5.80 8.39 -8.45
C LYS A 45 4.90 7.19 -8.73
N ARG A 46 4.09 7.25 -9.80
CA ARG A 46 3.20 6.16 -10.21
C ARG A 46 3.99 4.88 -10.51
N ILE A 47 4.99 4.97 -11.37
CA ILE A 47 5.82 3.81 -11.76
C ILE A 47 6.60 3.26 -10.56
N TYR A 48 7.11 4.12 -9.68
CA TYR A 48 7.75 3.67 -8.44
C TYR A 48 6.80 2.87 -7.56
N ARG A 49 5.57 3.35 -7.33
CA ARG A 49 4.55 2.64 -6.55
C ARG A 49 4.21 1.29 -7.16
N GLU A 50 4.04 1.22 -8.48
CA GLU A 50 3.77 -0.02 -9.22
C GLU A 50 4.89 -1.04 -9.01
N ARG A 51 6.14 -0.70 -9.32
CA ARG A 51 7.30 -1.59 -9.17
C ARG A 51 7.55 -2.01 -7.72
N ARG A 52 7.32 -1.09 -6.77
CA ARG A 52 7.45 -1.39 -5.34
C ARG A 52 6.37 -2.36 -4.87
N SER A 53 5.13 -2.19 -5.36
CA SER A 53 4.03 -3.11 -5.08
C SER A 53 4.32 -4.49 -5.66
N GLU A 54 4.86 -4.59 -6.88
CA GLU A 54 5.30 -5.85 -7.49
C GLU A 54 6.34 -6.58 -6.62
N GLN A 55 7.32 -5.86 -6.06
CA GLN A 55 8.33 -6.46 -5.15
C GLN A 55 7.72 -7.07 -3.88
N PHE A 56 6.64 -6.47 -3.36
CA PHE A 56 5.98 -6.94 -2.14
C PHE A 56 4.78 -7.85 -2.39
N LYS A 57 4.46 -8.14 -3.64
CA LYS A 57 3.22 -8.85 -4.01
C LYS A 57 3.06 -10.18 -3.26
N GLU A 58 4.13 -10.95 -3.12
CA GLU A 58 4.11 -12.22 -2.38
C GLU A 58 3.80 -12.01 -0.88
N ALA A 59 4.54 -11.12 -0.22
CA ALA A 59 4.31 -10.80 1.20
C ALA A 59 2.90 -10.22 1.43
N THR A 60 2.42 -9.36 0.53
CA THR A 60 1.06 -8.81 0.59
C THR A 60 0.02 -9.93 0.46
N THR A 61 0.23 -10.89 -0.45
CA THR A 61 -0.67 -12.03 -0.63
C THR A 61 -0.73 -12.88 0.65
N LEU A 62 0.43 -13.15 1.26
CA LEU A 62 0.49 -13.89 2.53
C LEU A 62 -0.25 -13.17 3.66
N LEU A 63 -0.09 -11.85 3.78
CA LEU A 63 -0.81 -11.05 4.77
C LEU A 63 -2.32 -11.04 4.54
N GLN A 64 -2.76 -10.98 3.28
CA GLN A 64 -4.18 -11.05 2.91
C GLN A 64 -4.79 -12.39 3.34
N ASN A 65 -4.11 -13.51 3.03
CA ASN A 65 -4.57 -14.83 3.43
C ASN A 65 -4.64 -14.98 4.96
N ALA A 66 -3.58 -14.56 5.68
CA ALA A 66 -3.56 -14.60 7.14
C ALA A 66 -4.67 -13.72 7.77
N SER A 67 -5.04 -12.62 7.12
CA SER A 67 -6.14 -11.77 7.58
C SER A 67 -7.50 -12.48 7.46
N VAL A 68 -7.72 -13.26 6.40
CA VAL A 68 -8.94 -14.10 6.26
C VAL A 68 -8.99 -15.15 7.35
N GLU A 69 -7.86 -15.81 7.63
CA GLU A 69 -7.75 -16.78 8.72
C GLU A 69 -8.05 -16.14 10.08
N ALA A 70 -7.51 -14.95 10.35
CA ALA A 70 -7.78 -14.21 11.58
C ALA A 70 -9.28 -13.86 11.75
N VAL A 71 -9.96 -13.49 10.66
CA VAL A 71 -11.42 -13.26 10.69
C VAL A 71 -12.17 -14.54 11.05
N ASN A 72 -11.76 -15.69 10.51
CA ASN A 72 -12.38 -16.98 10.85
C ASN A 72 -12.19 -17.33 12.32
N VAL A 73 -10.99 -17.12 12.87
CA VAL A 73 -10.72 -17.33 14.30
C VAL A 73 -11.59 -16.42 15.17
N LEU A 74 -11.70 -15.14 14.85
CA LEU A 74 -12.59 -14.23 15.58
C LEU A 74 -14.06 -14.66 15.49
N ARG A 75 -14.47 -15.19 14.33
CA ARG A 75 -15.82 -15.71 14.12
C ARG A 75 -16.11 -16.96 14.95
N GLU A 76 -15.15 -17.88 15.03
CA GLU A 76 -15.26 -19.07 15.89
C GLU A 76 -15.37 -18.67 17.35
N ILE A 77 -14.50 -17.77 17.83
CA ILE A 77 -14.51 -17.29 19.21
C ILE A 77 -15.86 -16.64 19.56
N MET A 78 -16.42 -15.77 18.71
CA MET A 78 -17.69 -15.09 19.04
C MET A 78 -18.89 -16.04 19.10
N LEU A 79 -18.86 -17.11 18.30
CA LEU A 79 -19.96 -18.08 18.20
C LEU A 79 -19.87 -19.22 19.22
N ASP A 80 -18.69 -19.50 19.78
CA ASP A 80 -18.51 -20.54 20.78
C ASP A 80 -19.13 -20.13 22.13
N ARG A 81 -20.15 -20.88 22.56
CA ARG A 81 -20.87 -20.64 23.82
C ARG A 81 -20.09 -21.07 25.06
N ASN A 82 -19.02 -21.85 24.91
CA ASN A 82 -18.18 -22.32 26.01
C ASN A 82 -17.08 -21.31 26.39
N ILE A 83 -16.83 -20.31 25.54
CA ILE A 83 -15.89 -19.23 25.79
C ILE A 83 -16.55 -18.13 26.63
N SER A 84 -15.73 -17.38 27.38
CA SER A 84 -16.22 -16.30 28.25
C SER A 84 -17.07 -15.27 27.47
N PRO A 85 -18.19 -14.79 28.05
CA PRO A 85 -19.03 -13.78 27.39
C PRO A 85 -18.25 -12.53 26.94
N TYR A 86 -17.24 -12.13 27.71
CA TYR A 86 -16.38 -11.01 27.37
C TYR A 86 -15.56 -11.26 26.10
N ALA A 87 -14.85 -12.39 26.00
CA ALA A 87 -14.04 -12.69 24.82
C ALA A 87 -14.90 -12.79 23.55
N ARG A 88 -16.10 -13.36 23.66
CA ARG A 88 -17.07 -13.42 22.56
C ARG A 88 -17.51 -12.02 22.11
N GLN A 89 -17.84 -11.14 23.06
CA GLN A 89 -18.22 -9.76 22.80
C GLN A 89 -17.07 -8.98 22.16
N GLN A 90 -15.83 -9.16 22.63
CA GLN A 90 -14.65 -8.52 22.07
C GLN A 90 -14.39 -8.97 20.62
N SER A 91 -14.49 -10.27 20.32
CA SER A 91 -14.35 -10.76 18.95
C SER A 91 -15.41 -10.18 18.01
N ALA A 92 -16.68 -10.12 18.45
CA ALA A 92 -17.74 -9.49 17.69
C ALA A 92 -17.49 -8.00 17.46
N GLN A 93 -17.05 -7.27 18.49
CA GLN A 93 -16.72 -5.85 18.40
C GLN A 93 -15.55 -5.60 17.44
N THR A 94 -14.51 -6.43 17.48
CA THR A 94 -13.36 -6.31 16.56
C THR A 94 -13.80 -6.51 15.12
N ILE A 95 -14.62 -7.53 14.83
CA ILE A 95 -15.15 -7.77 13.48
C ILE A 95 -15.95 -6.56 13.00
N LEU A 96 -16.88 -6.04 13.82
CA LEU A 96 -17.69 -4.87 13.46
C LEU A 96 -16.84 -3.62 13.21
N ASN A 97 -15.87 -3.34 14.09
CA ASN A 97 -14.98 -2.19 13.95
C ASN A 97 -14.14 -2.27 12.67
N MET A 98 -13.66 -3.46 12.30
CA MET A 98 -12.91 -3.65 11.06
C MET A 98 -13.82 -3.53 9.83
N ALA A 99 -15.05 -4.02 9.91
CA ALA A 99 -16.03 -3.88 8.82
C ALA A 99 -16.37 -2.41 8.55
N TYR A 100 -16.66 -1.62 9.59
CA TYR A 100 -16.92 -0.19 9.43
C TYR A 100 -15.72 0.56 8.84
N LYS A 101 -14.51 0.33 9.36
CA LYS A 101 -13.28 0.92 8.80
C LYS A 101 -13.05 0.55 7.35
N SER A 102 -13.38 -0.69 6.96
CA SER A 102 -13.27 -1.14 5.57
C SER A 102 -14.22 -0.38 4.66
N VAL A 103 -15.47 -0.15 5.08
CA VAL A 103 -16.46 0.63 4.32
C VAL A 103 -15.99 2.07 4.16
N GLU A 104 -15.61 2.72 5.26
CA GLU A 104 -15.08 4.09 5.23
C GLU A 104 -13.87 4.24 4.29
N THR A 105 -12.97 3.25 4.30
CA THR A 105 -11.78 3.25 3.43
C THR A 105 -12.17 3.16 1.95
N VAL A 106 -13.11 2.27 1.60
CA VAL A 106 -13.58 2.10 0.22
C VAL A 106 -14.28 3.37 -0.26
N GLU A 107 -15.19 3.93 0.55
CA GLU A 107 -15.89 5.17 0.22
C GLU A 107 -14.92 6.33 -0.01
N VAL A 108 -13.91 6.49 0.85
CA VAL A 108 -12.88 7.53 0.67
C VAL A 108 -12.09 7.31 -0.62
N MET A 109 -11.71 6.08 -0.93
CA MET A 109 -11.00 5.77 -2.17
C MET A 109 -11.85 6.07 -3.41
N GLU A 110 -13.12 5.69 -3.41
CA GLU A 110 -14.05 6.02 -4.49
C GLU A 110 -14.19 7.53 -4.70
N GLN A 111 -14.28 8.31 -3.60
CA GLN A 111 -14.32 9.77 -3.70
C GLN A 111 -13.01 10.34 -4.28
N ILE A 112 -11.85 9.77 -3.95
CA ILE A 112 -10.56 10.17 -4.53
C ILE A 112 -10.55 9.90 -6.03
N GLU A 113 -10.95 8.72 -6.47
CA GLU A 113 -11.01 8.36 -7.89
C GLU A 113 -11.95 9.31 -8.68
N ILE A 114 -13.11 9.66 -8.10
CA ILE A 114 -14.03 10.64 -8.69
C ILE A 114 -13.38 12.02 -8.81
N LEU A 115 -12.62 12.45 -7.79
CA LEU A 115 -11.93 13.74 -7.82
C LEU A 115 -10.79 13.75 -8.85
N GLU A 116 -10.00 12.69 -8.92
CA GLU A 116 -8.92 12.54 -9.92
C GLU A 116 -9.48 12.60 -11.35
N ALA A 117 -10.63 11.97 -11.61
CA ALA A 117 -11.28 12.01 -12.93
C ALA A 117 -11.80 13.41 -13.34
N ARG A 118 -11.93 14.35 -12.38
CA ARG A 118 -12.42 15.72 -12.63
C ARG A 118 -11.31 16.74 -12.81
N LEU A 119 -10.05 16.37 -12.55
CA LEU A 119 -8.92 17.27 -12.72
C LEU A 119 -8.48 17.28 -14.21
N PRO A 120 -8.32 18.46 -14.83
CA PRO A 120 -7.68 18.54 -16.15
C PRO A 120 -6.20 18.14 -16.09
N GLU A 121 -5.68 17.57 -17.18
CA GLU A 121 -4.26 17.17 -17.32
C GLU A 121 -3.26 18.32 -17.13
#